data_AF-A0A0M0JXM5-F1
#
_entry.id   AF-A0A0M0JXM5-F1
#
_cell.length_a   1.000
_cell.length_b   1.000
_cell.length_c   1.000
_cell.angle_alpha   90.00
_cell.angle_beta   90.00
_cell.angle_gamma   90.00
#
_symmetry.space_group_name_H-M   'P 1'
#
loop_
_entity.id
_entity.type
_entity.pdbx_description
1 polymer ?
#
loop_
_entity_poly.entity_id
_entity_poly.type
_entity_poly.pdbx_seq_one_letter_code
_entity_poly.pdbx_strand_id
1 'polypeptide(L)'
;MADLLSVLEQSPLTGSSVYSSSFISDWCFAVDAKAIVSQIDDAPKDHQDILGRPDEEEWRKAEILDFEAKMRNGAFGIMDRSKMPAGFKTHRLKYTYMNKRDPITKDLIERRARLVAAGYTLRAGIEYTETACGTMRGSSVRALLCCASIDDDDIFCGDVEKAFSQAHIDHEIYFEPPPQLNMKGKVIKALMSIEGLPQSGWLFQNESFAKIRALNGKQTIDPNIWIIPVTIGSETIDIKVGIWVDDFLIIVPRGRRDLADKFWSDYRTRFRCKDLVAEPKTFINIEISRDRKNKTITLTQTGYIDAMFDKFMHGSESKLWTKLWNTPIKDDEESLQAFSKLSPGTEEEQRKIIEQGFMSIVGSILYASAMTRPDISFHTAFLAKLMTSPSPAALDAALGIISYLKRTRKLGITYGPVEKLCLYTDSSWGNENPRPMAGYASCYGGAALSWAAKSLKIVPLSSAEAESAVFSLGCKDAMFVKQLLAELRPKATPQIIINAFIDNTAAIDIVKSHGASGRTKHFERWITYVRDLYQRKIVTVSHLKTDEMPADIFTKPLPYLTFTKFRKMLLGM
;
A
#
# COMPACT_ATOMS: atom_id res chain seq x y z
N MET A 1 8.81 -14.14 26.00
CA MET A 1 8.05 -12.98 25.47
C MET A 1 8.48 -11.63 26.04
N ALA A 2 9.49 -11.56 26.92
CA ALA A 2 10.07 -10.29 27.38
C ALA A 2 11.05 -9.66 26.34
N ASP A 3 11.60 -10.44 25.40
CA ASP A 3 12.61 -9.98 24.44
C ASP A 3 12.09 -9.30 23.16
N LEU A 4 10.77 -9.27 22.93
CA LEU A 4 10.19 -8.59 21.75
C LEU A 4 9.90 -7.11 22.02
N LEU A 5 9.76 -6.72 23.29
CA LEU A 5 9.63 -5.33 23.72
C LEU A 5 11.00 -4.63 23.84
N SER A 6 12.07 -5.36 24.21
CA SER A 6 13.42 -4.78 24.34
C SER A 6 14.06 -4.38 22.99
N VAL A 7 13.66 -5.01 21.89
CA VAL A 7 14.13 -4.65 20.53
C VAL A 7 13.50 -3.33 20.04
N LEU A 8 12.33 -2.95 20.55
CA LEU A 8 11.72 -1.65 20.26
C LEU A 8 12.34 -0.50 21.07
N GLU A 9 12.99 -0.80 22.20
CA GLU A 9 13.63 0.21 23.06
C GLU A 9 15.08 0.54 22.66
N GLN A 10 15.75 -0.28 21.85
CA GLN A 10 17.17 -0.10 21.51
C GLN A 10 17.45 0.50 20.12
N SER A 11 16.43 0.99 19.42
CA SER A 11 16.67 1.87 18.27
C SER A 11 17.14 3.24 18.78
N PRO A 12 18.29 3.79 18.31
CA PRO A 12 18.76 5.12 18.70
C PRO A 12 17.92 6.20 17.98
N LEU A 13 16.66 6.31 18.39
CA LEU A 13 15.76 7.43 18.11
C LEU A 13 14.97 7.72 19.40
N THR A 14 15.71 7.89 20.51
CA THR A 14 15.17 8.44 21.75
C THR A 14 14.92 9.94 21.56
N GLY A 15 13.73 10.24 21.04
CA GLY A 15 13.23 11.60 20.86
C GLY A 15 11.81 11.56 20.31
N SER A 16 10.83 11.39 21.20
CA SER A 16 9.42 11.81 21.04
C SER A 16 8.89 11.92 19.60
N SER A 17 8.95 10.84 18.81
CA SER A 17 8.37 10.81 17.47
C SER A 17 7.05 10.05 17.50
N VAL A 18 5.96 10.81 17.48
CA VAL A 18 4.63 10.29 17.17
C VAL A 18 4.71 9.71 15.76
N TYR A 19 4.65 8.37 15.63
CA TYR A 19 4.60 7.67 14.35
C TYR A 19 3.49 8.28 13.49
N SER A 20 3.85 9.06 12.48
CA SER A 20 2.87 9.67 11.58
C SER A 20 2.26 8.61 10.68
N SER A 21 0.96 8.70 10.37
CA SER A 21 0.28 7.78 9.45
C SER A 21 0.92 7.71 8.05
N SER A 22 1.70 8.72 7.64
CA SER A 22 2.51 8.67 6.41
C SER A 22 3.73 7.74 6.52
N PHE A 23 4.29 7.55 7.72
CA PHE A 23 5.37 6.59 7.96
C PHE A 23 4.84 5.15 7.95
N ILE A 24 3.62 4.95 8.46
CA ILE A 24 2.94 3.64 8.45
C ILE A 24 2.44 3.31 7.03
N SER A 25 1.97 4.29 6.24
CA SER A 25 1.58 4.02 4.85
C SER A 25 2.77 3.51 4.03
N ASP A 26 3.91 4.21 4.07
CA ASP A 26 5.03 3.90 3.18
C ASP A 26 5.75 2.58 3.57
N TRP A 27 5.71 2.18 4.85
CA TRP A 27 6.24 0.88 5.32
C TRP A 27 5.26 -0.28 5.20
N CYS A 28 3.94 -0.06 5.38
CA CYS A 28 2.96 -1.13 5.23
C CYS A 28 2.83 -1.64 3.79
N PHE A 29 3.17 -0.84 2.77
CA PHE A 29 3.12 -1.29 1.37
C PHE A 29 4.27 -2.23 0.99
N ALA A 30 5.36 -2.29 1.77
CA ALA A 30 6.44 -3.27 1.58
C ALA A 30 6.12 -4.62 2.24
N VAL A 31 5.11 -4.69 3.13
CA VAL A 31 4.60 -5.95 3.67
C VAL A 31 3.62 -6.51 2.65
N ASP A 32 3.98 -7.63 2.03
CA ASP A 32 3.14 -8.37 1.08
C ASP A 32 1.70 -8.44 1.62
N ALA A 33 0.75 -7.81 0.92
CA ALA A 33 -0.66 -7.84 1.32
C ALA A 33 -1.20 -9.29 1.39
N LYS A 34 -0.55 -10.25 0.70
CA LYS A 34 -0.82 -11.69 0.84
C LYS A 34 -0.46 -12.22 2.23
N ALA A 35 0.50 -11.61 2.93
CA ALA A 35 0.90 -12.00 4.29
C ALA A 35 -0.04 -11.42 5.37
N ILE A 36 -0.60 -10.23 5.17
CA ILE A 36 -1.47 -9.56 6.14
C ILE A 36 -2.80 -10.32 6.33
N VAL A 37 -3.33 -10.89 5.25
CA VAL A 37 -4.58 -11.69 5.25
C VAL A 37 -4.30 -13.17 5.03
N SER A 38 -3.20 -13.69 5.60
CA SER A 38 -3.03 -15.14 5.67
C SER A 38 -4.25 -15.75 6.36
N GLN A 39 -4.84 -16.75 5.70
CA GLN A 39 -6.07 -17.45 6.06
C GLN A 39 -6.02 -18.01 7.50
N ILE A 40 -7.14 -18.53 8.01
CA ILE A 40 -7.12 -19.53 9.08
C ILE A 40 -6.36 -20.72 8.51
N ASP A 41 -5.02 -20.68 8.64
CA ASP A 41 -4.11 -21.61 7.99
C ASP A 41 -3.80 -22.72 9.00
N ASP A 42 -4.21 -23.93 8.66
CA ASP A 42 -3.86 -25.18 9.35
C ASP A 42 -2.42 -25.62 9.04
N ALA A 43 -1.67 -24.80 8.30
CA ALA A 43 -0.25 -24.97 8.09
C ALA A 43 0.54 -24.96 9.42
N PRO A 44 1.63 -25.73 9.49
CA PRO A 44 2.54 -25.74 10.63
C PRO A 44 3.19 -24.36 10.81
N LYS A 45 3.49 -23.95 12.05
CA LYS A 45 4.19 -22.68 12.29
C LYS A 45 5.70 -22.84 12.11
N ASP A 46 6.23 -24.00 12.44
CA ASP A 46 7.63 -24.36 12.26
C ASP A 46 7.82 -25.84 11.89
N HIS A 47 9.09 -26.26 11.73
CA HIS A 47 9.39 -27.65 11.39
C HIS A 47 9.01 -28.66 12.48
N GLN A 48 9.04 -28.26 13.76
CA GLN A 48 8.69 -29.17 14.84
C GLN A 48 7.21 -29.52 14.80
N ASP A 49 6.36 -28.55 14.43
CA ASP A 49 4.92 -28.76 14.25
C ASP A 49 4.59 -29.76 13.12
N ILE A 50 5.52 -30.04 12.20
CA ILE A 50 5.31 -31.00 11.11
C ILE A 50 5.42 -32.44 11.60
N LEU A 51 6.25 -32.68 12.60
CA LEU A 51 6.60 -34.03 13.05
C LEU A 51 5.38 -34.72 13.66
N GLY A 52 5.07 -35.92 13.16
CA GLY A 52 3.92 -36.72 13.58
C GLY A 52 2.58 -36.30 12.97
N ARG A 53 2.56 -35.30 12.06
CA ARG A 53 1.34 -34.95 11.34
C ARG A 53 1.01 -35.98 10.25
N PRO A 54 -0.29 -36.18 9.92
CA PRO A 54 -0.68 -37.03 8.81
C PRO A 54 -0.10 -36.59 7.45
N ASP A 55 0.19 -35.29 7.31
CA ASP A 55 0.74 -34.67 6.10
C ASP A 55 2.24 -34.31 6.21
N GLU A 56 2.98 -34.97 7.11
CA GLU A 56 4.41 -34.75 7.36
C GLU A 56 5.26 -34.88 6.08
N GLU A 57 5.03 -35.93 5.29
CA GLU A 57 5.84 -36.24 4.12
C GLU A 57 5.67 -35.19 3.02
N GLU A 58 4.45 -34.70 2.81
CA GLU A 58 4.16 -33.64 1.85
C GLU A 58 4.82 -32.32 2.22
N TRP A 59 4.89 -31.98 3.51
CA TRP A 59 5.59 -30.79 3.98
C TRP A 59 7.11 -30.92 3.84
N ARG A 60 7.68 -32.07 4.19
CA ARG A 60 9.12 -32.33 3.98
C ARG A 60 9.50 -32.27 2.51
N LYS A 61 8.66 -32.82 1.64
CA LYS A 61 8.83 -32.71 0.19
C LYS A 61 8.83 -31.23 -0.24
N ALA A 62 7.93 -30.41 0.30
CA ALA A 62 7.90 -28.98 0.01
C ALA A 62 9.18 -28.25 0.48
N GLU A 63 9.74 -28.60 1.65
CA GLU A 63 11.01 -28.06 2.14
C GLU A 63 12.16 -28.36 1.17
N ILE A 64 12.31 -29.63 0.79
CA ILE A 64 13.37 -30.09 -0.12
C ILE A 64 13.25 -29.40 -1.48
N LEU A 65 12.04 -29.34 -2.05
CA LEU A 65 11.79 -28.71 -3.35
C LEU A 65 12.15 -27.21 -3.34
N ASP A 66 11.87 -26.47 -2.26
CA ASP A 66 12.28 -25.07 -2.19
C ASP A 66 13.79 -24.90 -2.09
N PHE A 67 14.47 -25.71 -1.26
CA PHE A 67 15.93 -25.69 -1.15
C PHE A 67 16.61 -26.03 -2.49
N GLU A 68 16.19 -27.10 -3.15
CA GLU A 68 16.72 -27.48 -4.47
C GLU A 68 16.49 -26.40 -5.52
N ALA A 69 15.32 -25.75 -5.51
CA ALA A 69 15.05 -24.65 -6.41
C ALA A 69 15.99 -23.45 -6.16
N LYS A 70 16.30 -23.13 -4.90
CA LYS A 70 17.29 -22.09 -4.55
C LYS A 70 18.71 -22.48 -4.97
N MET A 71 19.10 -23.75 -4.80
CA MET A 71 20.38 -24.29 -5.29
C MET A 71 20.48 -24.19 -6.82
N ARG A 72 19.45 -24.60 -7.57
CA ARG A 72 19.38 -24.47 -9.04
C ARG A 72 19.46 -23.02 -9.51
N ASN A 73 18.91 -22.10 -8.71
CA ASN A 73 19.00 -20.66 -8.98
C ASN A 73 20.38 -20.06 -8.68
N GLY A 74 21.33 -20.85 -8.16
CA GLY A 74 22.66 -20.38 -7.77
C GLY A 74 22.66 -19.55 -6.48
N ALA A 75 21.59 -19.62 -5.67
CA ALA A 75 21.45 -18.76 -4.49
C ALA A 75 22.49 -19.06 -3.39
N PHE A 76 23.02 -20.27 -3.37
CA PHE A 76 23.84 -20.79 -2.28
C PHE A 76 25.12 -21.47 -2.78
N GLY A 77 26.21 -21.26 -2.05
CA GLY A 77 27.40 -22.11 -2.07
C GLY A 77 27.46 -22.96 -0.80
N ILE A 78 27.77 -24.25 -0.92
CA ILE A 78 27.93 -25.14 0.24
C ILE A 78 29.43 -25.37 0.47
N MET A 79 29.90 -25.19 1.71
CA MET A 79 31.31 -25.41 2.05
C MET A 79 31.48 -26.07 3.42
N ASP A 80 32.66 -26.64 3.65
CA ASP A 80 33.05 -27.14 4.97
C ASP A 80 33.17 -25.98 5.96
N ARG A 81 32.67 -26.16 7.19
CA ARG A 81 32.80 -25.15 8.25
C ARG A 81 34.25 -24.74 8.50
N SER A 82 35.17 -25.68 8.40
CA SER A 82 36.62 -25.44 8.56
C SER A 82 37.20 -24.48 7.51
N LYS A 83 36.51 -24.28 6.38
CA LYS A 83 36.93 -23.37 5.30
C LYS A 83 36.27 -22.00 5.41
N MET A 84 35.36 -21.79 6.37
CA MET A 84 34.73 -20.48 6.58
C MET A 84 35.80 -19.47 7.02
N PRO A 85 35.89 -18.29 6.40
CA PRO A 85 36.89 -17.29 6.76
C PRO A 85 36.79 -16.87 8.24
N ALA A 86 37.94 -16.62 8.86
CA ALA A 86 38.00 -16.17 10.24
C ALA A 86 37.32 -14.80 10.41
N GLY A 87 36.60 -14.61 11.51
CA GLY A 87 35.88 -13.36 11.83
C GLY A 87 34.41 -13.34 11.41
N PHE A 88 33.98 -14.26 10.53
CA PHE A 88 32.57 -14.40 10.18
C PHE A 88 31.78 -15.24 11.20
N LYS A 89 30.50 -14.92 11.33
CA LYS A 89 29.53 -15.69 12.12
C LYS A 89 28.49 -16.29 11.18
N THR A 90 27.92 -17.41 11.59
CA THR A 90 26.79 -18.02 10.90
C THR A 90 25.47 -17.48 11.44
N HIS A 91 24.52 -17.28 10.54
CA HIS A 91 23.17 -16.84 10.83
C HIS A 91 22.16 -17.98 10.62
N ARG A 92 20.94 -17.81 11.11
CA ARG A 92 19.93 -18.88 11.06
C ARG A 92 19.11 -18.81 9.76
N LEU A 93 18.93 -19.96 9.11
CA LEU A 93 17.85 -20.18 8.14
C LEU A 93 16.67 -20.86 8.83
N LYS A 94 15.45 -20.56 8.38
CA LYS A 94 14.23 -21.23 8.84
C LYS A 94 13.26 -21.41 7.69
N TYR A 95 12.36 -22.38 7.77
CA TYR A 95 11.24 -22.46 6.85
C TYR A 95 10.05 -21.68 7.36
N THR A 96 9.31 -21.04 6.45
CA THR A 96 7.94 -20.59 6.66
C THR A 96 7.00 -21.44 5.83
N TYR A 97 5.81 -21.68 6.34
CA TYR A 97 4.83 -22.58 5.71
C TYR A 97 3.54 -21.85 5.42
N MET A 98 2.88 -22.27 4.35
CA MET A 98 1.60 -21.72 3.92
C MET A 98 0.84 -22.76 3.10
N ASN A 99 -0.46 -22.90 3.36
CA ASN A 99 -1.34 -23.60 2.44
C ASN A 99 -1.90 -22.64 1.39
N LYS A 100 -1.63 -22.94 0.12
CA LYS A 100 -2.31 -22.28 -0.99
C LYS A 100 -3.59 -23.04 -1.26
N ARG A 101 -4.73 -22.37 -1.11
CA ARG A 101 -6.05 -22.94 -1.34
C ARG A 101 -6.75 -22.25 -2.50
N ASP A 102 -7.67 -22.97 -3.14
CA ASP A 102 -8.55 -22.38 -4.13
C ASP A 102 -9.40 -21.29 -3.47
N PRO A 103 -9.47 -20.08 -4.04
CA PRO A 103 -10.18 -18.97 -3.42
C PRO A 103 -11.69 -19.23 -3.30
N ILE A 104 -12.28 -20.05 -4.18
CA ILE A 104 -13.70 -20.36 -4.25
C ILE A 104 -14.02 -21.63 -3.47
N THR A 105 -13.40 -22.77 -3.84
CA THR A 105 -13.72 -24.07 -3.24
C THR A 105 -13.08 -24.28 -1.88
N LYS A 106 -12.04 -23.50 -1.55
CA LYS A 106 -11.18 -23.65 -0.37
C LYS A 106 -10.36 -24.94 -0.33
N ASP A 107 -10.36 -25.70 -1.43
CA ASP A 107 -9.57 -26.91 -1.56
C ASP A 107 -8.08 -26.59 -1.55
N LEU A 108 -7.28 -27.50 -0.98
CA LEU A 108 -5.83 -27.35 -0.95
C LEU A 108 -5.26 -27.52 -2.38
N ILE A 109 -4.61 -26.47 -2.89
CA ILE A 109 -3.91 -26.48 -4.17
C ILE A 109 -2.45 -26.91 -3.98
N GLU A 110 -1.76 -26.32 -3.00
CA GLU A 110 -0.33 -26.49 -2.83
C GLU A 110 0.08 -26.25 -1.36
N ARG A 111 0.93 -27.13 -0.83
CA ARG A 111 1.67 -26.88 0.42
C ARG A 111 2.97 -26.17 0.07
N ARG A 112 3.17 -24.97 0.60
CA ARG A 112 4.33 -24.13 0.27
C ARG A 112 5.22 -23.95 1.49
N ALA A 113 6.43 -24.54 1.44
CA ALA A 113 7.52 -24.21 2.35
C ALA A 113 8.45 -23.19 1.67
N ARG A 114 8.97 -22.22 2.43
CA ARG A 114 9.99 -21.27 1.94
C ARG A 114 11.14 -21.20 2.92
N LEU A 115 12.34 -21.53 2.47
CA LEU A 115 13.57 -21.35 3.23
C LEU A 115 13.95 -19.87 3.26
N VAL A 116 13.87 -19.23 4.41
CA VAL A 116 14.12 -17.79 4.58
C VAL A 116 15.24 -17.54 5.58
N ALA A 117 15.94 -16.42 5.41
CA ALA A 117 16.87 -15.93 6.42
C ALA A 117 16.10 -15.44 7.66
N ALA A 118 16.63 -15.73 8.84
CA ALA A 118 16.21 -15.08 10.07
C ALA A 118 16.84 -13.68 10.13
N GLY A 119 16.27 -12.72 9.40
CA GLY A 119 16.78 -11.35 9.24
C GLY A 119 17.13 -10.64 10.54
N TYR A 120 16.38 -10.91 11.61
CA TYR A 120 16.62 -10.38 12.96
C TYR A 120 17.94 -10.85 13.60
N THR A 121 18.63 -11.82 13.00
CA THR A 121 19.95 -12.27 13.45
C THR A 121 21.10 -11.49 12.80
N LEU A 122 20.82 -10.63 11.82
CA LEU A 122 21.82 -9.83 11.08
C LEU A 122 21.93 -8.42 11.67
N ARG A 123 23.10 -7.81 11.54
CA ARG A 123 23.43 -6.48 12.07
C ARG A 123 23.66 -5.49 10.95
N ALA A 124 23.00 -4.33 11.07
CA ALA A 124 23.21 -3.19 10.19
C ALA A 124 24.67 -2.72 10.25
N GLY A 125 25.23 -2.33 9.11
CA GLY A 125 26.63 -1.92 8.94
C GLY A 125 27.64 -3.06 8.88
N ILE A 126 27.21 -4.32 9.05
CA ILE A 126 28.09 -5.49 8.96
C ILE A 126 27.58 -6.46 7.90
N GLU A 127 26.38 -7.01 8.08
CA GLU A 127 25.81 -8.01 7.17
C GLU A 127 24.82 -7.39 6.16
N TYR A 128 24.48 -6.11 6.34
CA TYR A 128 23.71 -5.30 5.39
C TYR A 128 23.88 -3.81 5.69
N THR A 129 23.67 -2.95 4.69
CA THR A 129 23.69 -1.49 4.83
C THR A 129 22.33 -0.89 4.47
N GLU A 130 21.93 -1.04 3.22
CA GLU A 130 20.70 -0.47 2.67
C GLU A 130 19.54 -1.47 2.69
N THR A 131 18.37 -1.03 3.14
CA THR A 131 17.15 -1.86 3.22
C THR A 131 15.95 -1.21 2.55
N ALA A 132 16.01 0.09 2.28
CA ALA A 132 14.88 0.85 1.78
C ALA A 132 14.56 0.46 0.35
N CYS A 133 13.39 -0.13 0.11
CA CYS A 133 12.86 -0.35 -1.22
C CYS A 133 11.50 0.35 -1.37
N GLY A 134 11.25 0.92 -2.54
CA GLY A 134 9.99 1.58 -2.86
C GLY A 134 8.97 0.62 -3.48
N THR A 135 7.70 0.94 -3.32
CA THR A 135 6.59 0.40 -4.14
C THR A 135 5.83 1.55 -4.76
N MET A 136 5.10 1.30 -5.85
CA MET A 136 4.17 2.29 -6.38
C MET A 136 3.20 2.74 -5.28
N ARG A 137 2.84 4.03 -5.28
CA ARG A 137 1.70 4.46 -4.45
C ARG A 137 0.42 3.86 -4.99
N GLY A 138 -0.58 3.65 -4.13
CA GLY A 138 -1.92 3.29 -4.59
C GLY A 138 -2.47 4.28 -5.62
N SER A 139 -2.18 5.58 -5.47
CA SER A 139 -2.57 6.61 -6.43
C SER A 139 -1.87 6.47 -7.78
N SER A 140 -0.64 5.95 -7.79
CA SER A 140 0.14 5.71 -9.00
C SER A 140 -0.37 4.49 -9.78
N VAL A 141 -0.74 3.40 -9.08
CA VAL A 141 -1.45 2.26 -9.70
C VAL A 141 -2.77 2.72 -10.33
N ARG A 142 -3.54 3.52 -9.58
CA ARG A 142 -4.80 4.09 -10.08
C ARG A 142 -4.59 5.05 -11.24
N ALA A 143 -3.53 5.86 -11.25
CA ALA A 143 -3.19 6.74 -12.36
C ALA A 143 -2.89 5.96 -13.64
N LEU A 144 -2.07 4.91 -13.55
CA LEU A 144 -1.78 4.03 -14.69
C LEU A 144 -3.07 3.44 -15.28
N LEU A 145 -3.92 2.85 -14.44
CA LEU A 145 -5.18 2.24 -14.88
C LEU A 145 -6.21 3.27 -15.37
N CYS A 146 -6.29 4.44 -14.75
CA CYS A 146 -7.13 5.55 -15.19
C CYS A 146 -6.72 6.03 -16.60
N CYS A 147 -5.42 6.27 -16.81
CA CYS A 147 -4.88 6.64 -18.12
C CYS A 147 -5.15 5.56 -19.18
N ALA A 148 -4.92 4.28 -18.85
CA ALA A 148 -5.21 3.18 -19.77
C ALA A 148 -6.70 3.08 -20.12
N SER A 149 -7.59 3.40 -19.18
CA SER A 149 -9.03 3.47 -19.42
C SER A 149 -9.39 4.55 -20.44
N ILE A 150 -8.86 5.76 -20.25
CA ILE A 150 -9.17 6.93 -21.08
C ILE A 150 -8.62 6.77 -22.51
N ASP A 151 -7.34 6.38 -22.60
CA ASP A 151 -6.63 6.23 -23.87
C ASP A 151 -7.00 4.92 -24.59
N ASP A 152 -7.73 4.03 -23.91
CA ASP A 152 -8.09 2.70 -24.39
C ASP A 152 -6.86 1.82 -24.70
N ASP A 153 -5.78 2.00 -23.93
CA ASP A 153 -4.52 1.25 -24.04
C ASP A 153 -4.66 -0.21 -23.58
N ASP A 154 -3.84 -1.13 -24.07
CA ASP A 154 -3.81 -2.52 -23.61
C ASP A 154 -2.97 -2.66 -22.33
N ILE A 155 -3.41 -3.55 -21.43
CA ILE A 155 -2.78 -3.76 -20.11
C ILE A 155 -2.27 -5.20 -20.03
N PHE A 156 -1.03 -5.34 -19.59
CA PHE A 156 -0.37 -6.61 -19.33
C PHE A 156 0.18 -6.64 -17.92
N CYS A 157 0.19 -7.83 -17.30
CA CYS A 157 0.92 -8.08 -16.07
C CYS A 157 2.12 -9.00 -16.34
N GLY A 158 3.25 -8.67 -15.74
CA GLY A 158 4.43 -9.51 -15.68
C GLY A 158 4.77 -9.89 -14.24
N ASP A 159 5.32 -11.08 -14.02
CA ASP A 159 5.70 -11.59 -12.70
C ASP A 159 7.12 -12.16 -12.76
N VAL A 160 7.96 -11.72 -11.82
CA VAL A 160 9.34 -12.21 -11.69
C VAL A 160 9.39 -13.39 -10.74
N GLU A 161 9.89 -14.54 -11.22
CA GLU A 161 9.88 -15.76 -10.44
C GLU A 161 10.88 -15.72 -9.29
N LYS A 162 10.42 -15.82 -8.04
CA LYS A 162 11.31 -15.80 -6.86
C LYS A 162 12.31 -14.62 -6.89
N ALA A 163 11.80 -13.41 -7.15
CA ALA A 163 12.57 -12.20 -7.41
C ALA A 163 13.82 -12.00 -6.54
N PHE A 164 13.70 -12.12 -5.21
CA PHE A 164 14.84 -11.93 -4.31
C PHE A 164 15.99 -12.92 -4.56
N SER A 165 15.68 -14.17 -4.91
CA SER A 165 16.69 -15.20 -5.24
C SER A 165 17.41 -14.99 -6.57
N GLN A 166 17.10 -13.89 -7.27
CA GLN A 166 17.72 -13.53 -8.54
C GLN A 166 18.60 -12.27 -8.46
N ALA A 167 18.63 -11.60 -7.30
CA ALA A 167 19.50 -10.47 -7.03
C ALA A 167 20.78 -10.91 -6.33
N HIS A 168 21.95 -10.36 -6.68
CA HIS A 168 23.20 -10.75 -6.03
C HIS A 168 23.25 -10.21 -4.60
N ILE A 169 23.85 -10.99 -3.70
CA ILE A 169 24.14 -10.49 -2.36
C ILE A 169 25.28 -9.47 -2.41
N ASP A 170 25.16 -8.40 -1.64
CA ASP A 170 26.14 -7.31 -1.55
C ASP A 170 27.11 -7.44 -0.36
N HIS A 171 26.79 -8.33 0.59
CA HIS A 171 27.59 -8.64 1.76
C HIS A 171 27.86 -10.13 1.84
N GLU A 172 28.99 -10.49 2.45
CA GLU A 172 29.36 -11.87 2.64
C GLU A 172 28.64 -12.46 3.85
N ILE A 173 27.65 -13.33 3.61
CA ILE A 173 26.77 -13.88 4.64
C ILE A 173 26.85 -15.40 4.63
N TYR A 174 26.97 -15.97 5.84
CA TYR A 174 27.03 -17.40 6.09
C TYR A 174 25.85 -17.84 6.94
N PHE A 175 25.29 -18.99 6.62
CA PHE A 175 24.15 -19.58 7.32
C PHE A 175 24.46 -20.97 7.85
N GLU A 176 23.87 -21.25 9.01
CA GLU A 176 23.67 -22.61 9.49
C GLU A 176 22.64 -23.33 8.62
N PRO A 177 22.96 -24.51 8.05
CA PRO A 177 21.96 -25.33 7.40
C PRO A 177 20.83 -25.71 8.37
N PRO A 178 19.56 -25.65 7.96
CA PRO A 178 18.46 -26.20 8.75
C PRO A 178 18.75 -27.66 9.13
N PRO A 179 18.49 -28.10 10.38
CA PRO A 179 18.81 -29.44 10.85
C PRO A 179 18.29 -30.56 9.92
N GLN A 180 17.09 -30.38 9.36
CA GLN A 180 16.43 -31.34 8.47
C GLN A 180 17.15 -31.57 7.13
N LEU A 181 18.05 -30.68 6.70
CA LEU A 181 18.88 -30.91 5.51
C LEU A 181 20.05 -31.86 5.76
N ASN A 182 20.28 -32.27 7.02
CA ASN A 182 21.31 -33.24 7.41
C ASN A 182 22.75 -32.89 6.95
N MET A 183 23.09 -31.60 6.85
CA MET A 183 24.39 -31.11 6.36
C MET A 183 25.42 -30.90 7.50
N LYS A 184 25.69 -31.95 8.28
CA LYS A 184 26.62 -31.85 9.42
C LYS A 184 28.02 -31.39 8.98
N GLY A 185 28.61 -30.45 9.72
CA GLY A 185 29.94 -29.91 9.44
C GLY A 185 30.03 -28.96 8.24
N LYS A 186 28.90 -28.65 7.58
CA LYS A 186 28.83 -27.71 6.46
C LYS A 186 28.26 -26.36 6.90
N VAL A 187 28.49 -25.35 6.07
CA VAL A 187 27.86 -24.03 6.14
C VAL A 187 27.37 -23.62 4.75
N ILE A 188 26.32 -22.81 4.71
CA ILE A 188 25.76 -22.26 3.46
C ILE A 188 26.22 -20.81 3.31
N LYS A 189 26.95 -20.50 2.24
CA LYS A 189 27.30 -19.13 1.84
C LYS A 189 26.21 -18.58 0.94
N ALA A 190 25.69 -17.40 1.24
CA ALA A 190 24.79 -16.68 0.33
C ALA A 190 25.57 -16.18 -0.89
N LEU A 191 25.03 -16.42 -2.08
CA LEU A 191 25.54 -15.87 -3.35
C LEU A 191 24.53 -14.92 -3.99
N MET A 192 23.26 -15.24 -3.83
CA MET A 192 22.13 -14.36 -4.15
C MET A 192 21.44 -13.96 -2.86
N SER A 193 20.66 -12.90 -2.93
CA SER A 193 19.71 -12.55 -1.88
C SER A 193 18.62 -13.63 -1.76
N ILE A 194 17.91 -13.66 -0.63
CA ILE A 194 16.82 -14.61 -0.37
C ILE A 194 15.75 -13.92 0.47
N GLU A 195 14.57 -14.53 0.58
CA GLU A 195 13.54 -14.02 1.48
C GLU A 195 14.05 -13.93 2.93
N GLY A 196 13.59 -12.90 3.66
CA GLY A 196 13.91 -12.71 5.08
C GLY A 196 15.25 -12.00 5.36
N LEU A 197 16.08 -11.76 4.35
CA LEU A 197 17.22 -10.84 4.48
C LEU A 197 16.73 -9.38 4.48
N PRO A 198 17.25 -8.50 5.35
CA PRO A 198 16.82 -7.10 5.42
C PRO A 198 16.97 -6.31 4.10
N GLN A 199 18.00 -6.62 3.31
CA GLN A 199 18.34 -5.90 2.08
C GLN A 199 17.72 -6.48 0.80
N SER A 200 16.94 -7.56 0.86
CA SER A 200 16.50 -8.27 -0.37
C SER A 200 15.70 -7.42 -1.32
N GLY A 201 14.77 -6.64 -0.78
CA GLY A 201 13.95 -5.73 -1.58
C GLY A 201 14.81 -4.67 -2.28
N TRP A 202 15.76 -4.08 -1.55
CA TRP A 202 16.68 -3.09 -2.10
C TRP A 202 17.54 -3.67 -3.23
N LEU A 203 18.17 -4.82 -2.99
CA LEU A 203 19.05 -5.46 -3.98
C LEU A 203 18.32 -5.80 -5.27
N PHE A 204 17.15 -6.44 -5.14
CA PHE A 204 16.34 -6.77 -6.30
C PHE A 204 15.87 -5.52 -7.05
N GLN A 205 15.37 -4.51 -6.33
CA GLN A 205 14.91 -3.26 -6.95
C GLN A 205 16.05 -2.55 -7.67
N ASN A 206 17.24 -2.45 -7.06
CA ASN A 206 18.37 -1.76 -7.66
C ASN A 206 18.83 -2.44 -8.97
N GLU A 207 18.92 -3.77 -8.98
CA GLU A 207 19.27 -4.51 -10.19
C GLU A 207 18.16 -4.49 -11.25
N SER A 208 16.88 -4.57 -10.84
CA SER A 208 15.73 -4.43 -11.73
C SER A 208 15.74 -3.05 -12.40
N PHE A 209 15.94 -1.99 -11.63
CA PHE A 209 16.01 -0.63 -12.14
C PHE A 209 17.25 -0.41 -13.00
N ALA A 210 18.39 -1.04 -12.67
CA ALA A 210 19.58 -1.01 -13.54
C ALA A 210 19.29 -1.65 -14.90
N LYS A 211 18.57 -2.77 -14.91
CA LYS A 211 18.14 -3.42 -16.15
C LYS A 211 17.22 -2.52 -16.97
N ILE A 212 16.27 -1.84 -16.35
CA ILE A 212 15.36 -0.93 -17.05
C ILE A 212 16.06 0.32 -17.58
N ARG A 213 17.01 0.89 -16.81
CA ARG A 213 17.87 1.98 -17.29
C ARG A 213 18.68 1.57 -18.51
N ALA A 214 19.20 0.34 -18.54
CA ALA A 214 19.89 -0.21 -19.71
C ALA A 214 18.97 -0.38 -20.94
N LEU A 215 17.64 -0.38 -20.75
CA LEU A 215 16.63 -0.34 -21.80
C LEU A 215 16.16 1.10 -22.11
N ASN A 216 16.94 2.12 -21.72
CA ASN A 216 16.63 3.54 -21.87
C ASN A 216 15.36 4.01 -21.13
N GLY A 217 14.92 3.26 -20.13
CA GLY A 217 13.80 3.65 -19.28
C GLY A 217 14.09 4.92 -18.50
N LYS A 218 13.09 5.80 -18.38
CA LYS A 218 13.11 7.02 -17.57
C LYS A 218 12.05 6.94 -16.49
N GLN A 219 12.43 7.25 -15.25
CA GLN A 219 11.48 7.32 -14.14
C GLN A 219 10.56 8.54 -14.28
N THR A 220 9.32 8.36 -13.85
CA THR A 220 8.37 9.45 -13.63
C THR A 220 8.61 10.10 -12.26
N ILE A 221 7.77 11.06 -11.88
CA ILE A 221 7.72 11.61 -10.52
C ILE A 221 7.45 10.53 -9.46
N ASP A 222 6.81 9.40 -9.82
CA ASP A 222 6.88 8.17 -9.03
C ASP A 222 8.08 7.33 -9.52
N PRO A 223 9.07 7.05 -8.65
CA PRO A 223 10.28 6.31 -9.03
C PRO A 223 10.00 4.84 -9.44
N ASN A 224 8.80 4.32 -9.15
CA ASN A 224 8.42 2.96 -9.51
C ASN A 224 7.65 2.88 -10.83
N ILE A 225 7.42 4.01 -11.50
CA ILE A 225 6.84 4.06 -12.84
C ILE A 225 7.90 4.54 -13.82
N TRP A 226 8.00 3.81 -14.93
CA TRP A 226 8.95 4.02 -15.98
C TRP A 226 8.26 4.27 -17.32
N ILE A 227 8.79 5.24 -18.07
CA ILE A 227 8.52 5.41 -19.49
C ILE A 227 9.68 4.78 -20.24
N ILE A 228 9.40 3.77 -21.07
CA ILE A 228 10.44 2.96 -21.73
C ILE A 228 10.23 3.03 -23.26
N PRO A 229 11.19 3.57 -24.03
CA PRO A 229 11.11 3.55 -25.48
C PRO A 229 11.39 2.13 -26.00
N VAL A 230 10.43 1.55 -26.72
CA VAL A 230 10.54 0.22 -27.34
C VAL A 230 10.51 0.38 -28.85
N THR A 231 11.47 -0.24 -29.54
CA THR A 231 11.60 -0.16 -31.00
C THR A 231 11.22 -1.47 -31.66
N ILE A 232 10.29 -1.42 -32.62
CA ILE A 232 9.87 -2.53 -33.47
C ILE A 232 10.02 -2.09 -34.92
N GLY A 233 10.92 -2.73 -35.66
CA GLY A 233 11.30 -2.28 -37.01
C GLY A 233 11.91 -0.88 -36.95
N SER A 234 11.30 0.09 -37.65
CA SER A 234 11.72 1.49 -37.67
C SER A 234 10.94 2.39 -36.70
N GLU A 235 9.96 1.85 -35.97
CA GLU A 235 9.08 2.62 -35.10
C GLU A 235 9.52 2.48 -33.63
N THR A 236 9.66 3.61 -32.94
CA THR A 236 9.91 3.66 -31.49
C THR A 236 8.71 4.25 -30.78
N ILE A 237 8.17 3.51 -29.81
CA ILE A 237 7.03 3.94 -28.99
C ILE A 237 7.39 3.84 -27.51
N ASP A 238 7.03 4.87 -26.76
CA ASP A 238 7.11 4.86 -25.31
C ASP A 238 5.98 4.02 -24.71
N ILE A 239 6.36 3.00 -23.92
CA ILE A 239 5.43 2.22 -23.09
C ILE A 239 5.51 2.68 -21.64
N LYS A 240 4.44 2.45 -20.86
CA LYS A 240 4.43 2.77 -19.43
C LYS A 240 4.55 1.48 -18.62
N VAL A 241 5.47 1.43 -17.66
CA VAL A 241 5.72 0.24 -16.83
C VAL A 241 5.74 0.66 -15.36
N GLY A 242 4.75 0.20 -14.60
CA GLY A 242 4.70 0.30 -13.15
C GLY A 242 5.23 -0.95 -12.48
N ILE A 243 5.99 -0.82 -11.39
CA ILE A 243 6.64 -1.93 -10.71
C ILE A 243 6.24 -1.96 -9.24
N TRP A 244 5.66 -3.07 -8.80
CA TRP A 244 5.37 -3.35 -7.41
C TRP A 244 6.19 -4.56 -6.98
N VAL A 245 7.42 -4.32 -6.51
CA VAL A 245 8.37 -5.38 -6.20
C VAL A 245 8.56 -6.31 -7.42
N ASP A 246 8.01 -7.52 -7.39
CA ASP A 246 8.09 -8.55 -8.42
C ASP A 246 6.95 -8.52 -9.46
N ASP A 247 5.89 -7.76 -9.20
CA ASP A 247 4.72 -7.59 -10.07
C ASP A 247 4.87 -6.35 -10.97
N PHE A 248 4.73 -6.53 -12.28
CA PHE A 248 4.83 -5.48 -13.30
C PHE A 248 3.45 -5.19 -13.88
N LEU A 249 3.10 -3.91 -14.00
CA LEU A 249 1.93 -3.44 -14.74
C LEU A 249 2.42 -2.70 -15.99
N ILE A 250 2.20 -3.27 -17.16
CA ILE A 250 2.71 -2.79 -18.45
C ILE A 250 1.54 -2.28 -19.27
N ILE A 251 1.62 -1.04 -19.73
CA ILE A 251 0.60 -0.37 -20.54
C ILE A 251 1.20 0.01 -21.88
N VAL A 252 0.56 -0.44 -22.95
CA VAL A 252 0.96 -0.20 -24.34
C VAL A 252 -0.23 0.29 -25.15
N PRO A 253 -0.02 1.02 -26.26
CA PRO A 253 -1.12 1.40 -27.15
C PRO A 253 -1.94 0.19 -27.61
N ARG A 254 -3.24 0.41 -27.85
CA ARG A 254 -4.16 -0.64 -28.26
C ARG A 254 -3.64 -1.43 -29.47
N GLY A 255 -3.68 -2.76 -29.37
CA GLY A 255 -3.24 -3.68 -30.42
C GLY A 255 -1.72 -3.84 -30.54
N ARG A 256 -0.93 -3.24 -29.64
CA ARG A 256 0.55 -3.26 -29.69
C ARG A 256 1.19 -4.18 -28.67
N ARG A 257 0.69 -5.41 -28.60
CA ARG A 257 1.27 -6.48 -27.76
C ARG A 257 2.75 -6.73 -28.07
N ASP A 258 3.17 -6.57 -29.32
CA ASP A 258 4.56 -6.66 -29.77
C ASP A 258 5.52 -5.81 -28.94
N LEU A 259 5.09 -4.63 -28.50
CA LEU A 259 5.90 -3.74 -27.64
C LEU A 259 6.08 -4.34 -26.24
N ALA A 260 5.01 -4.88 -25.64
CA ALA A 260 5.06 -5.51 -24.33
C ALA A 260 5.93 -6.77 -24.36
N ASP A 261 5.74 -7.63 -25.37
CA ASP A 261 6.52 -8.85 -25.55
C ASP A 261 8.02 -8.54 -25.77
N LYS A 262 8.34 -7.50 -26.55
CA LYS A 262 9.73 -7.07 -26.77
C LYS A 262 10.39 -6.59 -25.49
N PHE A 263 9.74 -5.69 -24.75
CA PHE A 263 10.24 -5.22 -23.45
C PHE A 263 10.46 -6.40 -22.49
N TRP A 264 9.47 -7.30 -22.38
CA TRP A 264 9.54 -8.42 -21.45
C TRP A 264 10.62 -9.43 -21.83
N SER A 265 10.80 -9.70 -23.13
CA SER A 265 11.91 -10.51 -23.64
C SER A 265 13.26 -9.90 -23.28
N ASP A 266 13.43 -8.58 -23.44
CA ASP A 266 14.68 -7.92 -23.11
C ASP A 266 14.92 -7.93 -21.59
N TYR A 267 13.89 -7.73 -20.77
CA TYR A 267 13.98 -7.82 -19.31
C TYR A 267 14.37 -9.23 -18.85
N ARG A 268 13.82 -10.25 -19.52
CA ARG A 268 14.10 -11.68 -19.25
C ARG A 268 15.55 -12.12 -19.45
N THR A 269 16.34 -11.35 -20.19
CA THR A 269 17.77 -11.63 -20.33
C THR A 269 18.53 -11.52 -19.00
N ARG A 270 17.99 -10.80 -18.01
CA ARG A 270 18.55 -10.71 -16.65
C ARG A 270 17.75 -11.51 -15.63
N PHE A 271 16.43 -11.57 -15.75
CA PHE A 271 15.56 -12.17 -14.74
C PHE A 271 14.70 -13.29 -15.34
N ARG A 272 14.58 -14.41 -14.63
CA ARG A 272 13.55 -15.41 -14.93
C ARG A 272 12.18 -14.83 -14.58
N CYS A 273 11.28 -14.84 -15.55
CA CYS A 273 9.97 -14.24 -15.44
C CYS A 273 8.91 -15.14 -16.07
N LYS A 274 7.73 -15.20 -15.46
CA LYS A 274 6.55 -15.86 -16.03
C LYS A 274 6.10 -15.16 -17.31
N ASP A 275 5.26 -15.84 -18.09
CA ASP A 275 4.64 -15.24 -19.28
C ASP A 275 3.73 -14.06 -18.93
N LEU A 276 3.68 -13.11 -19.86
CA LEU A 276 2.80 -11.95 -19.73
C LEU A 276 1.34 -12.39 -19.74
N VAL A 277 0.58 -11.85 -18.80
CA VAL A 277 -0.87 -12.01 -18.75
C VAL A 277 -1.51 -10.79 -19.38
N ALA A 278 -2.18 -10.98 -20.52
CA ALA A 278 -2.98 -9.93 -21.17
C ALA A 278 -4.32 -9.74 -20.45
N GLU A 279 -4.81 -8.49 -20.37
CA GLU A 279 -6.09 -8.15 -19.72
C GLU A 279 -6.22 -8.76 -18.30
N PRO A 280 -5.27 -8.43 -17.40
CA PRO A 280 -5.19 -9.03 -16.08
C PRO A 280 -6.48 -8.78 -15.29
N LYS A 281 -7.01 -9.84 -14.68
CA LYS A 281 -8.19 -9.74 -13.78
C LYS A 281 -7.80 -9.28 -12.38
N THR A 282 -6.53 -9.41 -12.02
CA THR A 282 -6.02 -8.95 -10.73
C THR A 282 -4.61 -8.38 -10.88
N PHE A 283 -4.29 -7.39 -10.04
CA PHE A 283 -2.94 -6.88 -9.82
C PHE A 283 -2.83 -6.55 -8.33
N ILE A 284 -1.84 -7.08 -7.61
CA ILE A 284 -1.64 -6.86 -6.17
C ILE A 284 -2.93 -6.97 -5.34
N ASN A 285 -3.72 -8.05 -5.48
CA ASN A 285 -5.02 -8.21 -4.77
C ASN A 285 -6.09 -7.14 -5.06
N ILE A 286 -5.91 -6.31 -6.10
CA ILE A 286 -6.95 -5.48 -6.70
C ILE A 286 -7.50 -6.22 -7.90
N GLU A 287 -8.81 -6.39 -7.94
CA GLU A 287 -9.54 -6.93 -9.08
C GLU A 287 -9.78 -5.82 -10.10
N ILE A 288 -9.51 -6.10 -11.37
CA ILE A 288 -9.62 -5.15 -12.47
C ILE A 288 -10.75 -5.64 -13.40
N SER A 289 -11.78 -4.81 -13.54
CA SER A 289 -12.86 -5.00 -14.51
C SER A 289 -12.82 -3.88 -15.53
N ARG A 290 -12.96 -4.20 -16.82
CA ARG A 290 -12.84 -3.24 -17.91
C ARG A 290 -14.04 -3.29 -18.83
N ASP A 291 -14.58 -2.13 -19.16
CA ASP A 291 -15.56 -1.93 -20.22
C ASP A 291 -14.99 -1.00 -21.28
N ARG A 292 -14.55 -1.61 -22.39
CA ARG A 292 -13.97 -0.90 -23.55
C ARG A 292 -14.98 0.03 -24.23
N LYS A 293 -16.27 -0.32 -24.25
CA LYS A 293 -17.32 0.47 -24.93
C LYS A 293 -17.52 1.80 -24.22
N ASN A 294 -17.56 1.76 -22.90
CA ASN A 294 -17.72 2.96 -22.07
C ASN A 294 -16.38 3.60 -21.66
N LYS A 295 -15.24 3.01 -22.08
CA LYS A 295 -13.89 3.40 -21.69
C LYS A 295 -13.72 3.49 -20.18
N THR A 296 -14.22 2.49 -19.46
CA THR A 296 -14.12 2.43 -18.00
C THR A 296 -13.29 1.26 -17.49
N ILE A 297 -12.61 1.50 -16.37
CA ILE A 297 -11.94 0.48 -15.57
C ILE A 297 -12.40 0.64 -14.12
N THR A 298 -12.93 -0.44 -13.56
CA THR A 298 -13.37 -0.53 -12.16
C THR A 298 -12.40 -1.40 -11.36
N LEU A 299 -11.99 -0.88 -10.20
CA LEU A 299 -11.07 -1.55 -9.28
C LEU A 299 -11.80 -1.96 -7.99
N THR A 300 -11.85 -3.26 -7.71
CA THR A 300 -12.47 -3.84 -6.51
C THR A 300 -11.46 -4.65 -5.68
N GLN A 301 -11.83 -4.99 -4.45
CA GLN A 301 -11.03 -5.84 -3.55
C GLN A 301 -11.93 -6.90 -2.91
N THR A 302 -12.82 -7.52 -3.68
CA THR A 302 -13.86 -8.41 -3.17
C THR A 302 -13.25 -9.61 -2.44
N GLY A 303 -12.34 -10.34 -3.09
CA GLY A 303 -11.69 -11.51 -2.52
C GLY A 303 -10.83 -11.19 -1.30
N TYR A 304 -10.15 -10.04 -1.31
CA TYR A 304 -9.37 -9.56 -0.16
C TYR A 304 -10.27 -9.24 1.04
N ILE A 305 -11.38 -8.52 0.81
CA ILE A 305 -12.36 -8.20 1.85
C ILE A 305 -13.03 -9.46 2.39
N ASP A 306 -13.35 -10.42 1.53
CA ASP A 306 -13.94 -11.70 1.94
C ASP A 306 -12.96 -12.48 2.84
N ALA A 307 -11.68 -12.59 2.45
CA ALA A 307 -10.67 -13.24 3.26
C ALA A 307 -10.40 -12.51 4.59
N MET A 308 -10.41 -11.18 4.59
CA MET A 308 -10.29 -10.37 5.81
C MET A 308 -11.47 -10.59 6.76
N PHE A 309 -12.69 -10.60 6.23
CA PHE A 309 -13.89 -10.91 7.00
C PHE A 309 -13.80 -12.32 7.60
N ASP A 310 -13.45 -13.31 6.79
CA ASP A 310 -13.32 -14.68 7.26
C ASP A 310 -12.26 -14.79 8.37
N LYS A 311 -11.11 -14.15 8.20
CA LYS A 311 -10.01 -14.19 9.18
C LYS A 311 -10.39 -13.63 10.55
N PHE A 312 -11.05 -12.47 10.58
CA PHE A 312 -11.25 -11.72 11.83
C PHE A 312 -12.65 -11.85 12.42
N MET A 313 -13.63 -12.33 11.65
CA MET A 313 -15.02 -12.45 12.10
C MET A 313 -15.46 -13.89 12.41
N HIS A 314 -14.75 -14.92 11.93
CA HIS A 314 -15.04 -16.31 12.31
C HIS A 314 -14.63 -16.59 13.76
N GLY A 315 -15.54 -17.15 14.55
CA GLY A 315 -15.28 -17.57 15.94
C GLY A 315 -15.44 -16.49 17.02
N SER A 316 -15.78 -15.24 16.68
CA SER A 316 -16.06 -14.22 17.71
C SER A 316 -17.49 -14.38 18.26
N GLU A 317 -17.63 -14.48 19.58
CA GLU A 317 -18.94 -14.52 20.27
C GLU A 317 -19.72 -13.19 20.17
N SER A 318 -19.15 -12.16 19.53
CA SER A 318 -19.71 -10.82 19.46
C SER A 318 -20.96 -10.75 18.57
N LYS A 319 -22.13 -10.47 19.14
CA LYS A 319 -23.44 -10.30 18.47
C LYS A 319 -23.42 -9.39 17.22
N LEU A 320 -22.37 -8.59 17.01
CA LEU A 320 -22.09 -7.80 15.80
C LEU A 320 -22.06 -8.65 14.50
N TRP A 321 -21.75 -9.96 14.57
CA TRP A 321 -21.71 -10.84 13.39
C TRP A 321 -23.08 -11.05 12.70
N THR A 322 -24.19 -10.84 13.41
CA THR A 322 -25.56 -11.08 12.88
C THR A 322 -26.05 -10.03 11.89
N LYS A 323 -25.45 -8.83 11.87
CA LYS A 323 -25.94 -7.71 11.05
C LYS A 323 -24.78 -7.06 10.31
N LEU A 324 -24.81 -7.14 8.98
CA LEU A 324 -23.88 -6.42 8.12
C LEU A 324 -24.26 -4.92 8.05
N TRP A 325 -23.30 -4.03 8.27
CA TRP A 325 -23.56 -2.60 8.52
C TRP A 325 -23.68 -1.75 7.25
N ASN A 326 -24.53 -0.71 7.32
CA ASN A 326 -24.79 0.18 6.18
C ASN A 326 -23.67 1.16 5.86
N THR A 327 -22.98 1.53 6.91
CA THR A 327 -21.93 2.54 7.05
C THR A 327 -20.85 1.95 7.96
N PRO A 328 -19.62 2.51 7.97
CA PRO A 328 -18.54 2.00 8.81
C PRO A 328 -18.88 2.01 10.31
N ILE A 329 -19.72 2.96 10.72
CA ILE A 329 -20.28 3.07 12.08
C ILE A 329 -21.82 2.99 11.98
N LYS A 330 -22.49 2.56 13.05
CA LYS A 330 -23.95 2.59 13.14
C LYS A 330 -24.49 4.00 12.89
N ASP A 331 -25.55 4.10 12.10
CA ASP A 331 -26.16 5.37 11.67
C ASP A 331 -27.11 5.92 12.74
N ASP A 332 -26.56 6.29 13.88
CA ASP A 332 -27.24 7.05 14.93
C ASP A 332 -26.29 8.08 15.54
N GLU A 333 -26.85 9.20 16.00
CA GLU A 333 -26.09 10.35 16.49
C GLU A 333 -25.15 9.97 17.64
N GLU A 334 -25.60 9.09 18.54
CA GLU A 334 -24.80 8.61 19.67
C GLU A 334 -23.55 7.87 19.19
N SER A 335 -23.70 6.94 18.24
CA SER A 335 -22.59 6.16 17.68
C SER A 335 -21.60 7.02 16.88
N LEU A 336 -22.11 7.99 16.10
CA LEU A 336 -21.26 8.93 15.35
C LEU A 336 -20.43 9.81 16.30
N GLN A 337 -21.04 10.32 17.36
CA GLN A 337 -20.34 11.09 18.39
C GLN A 337 -19.35 10.23 19.19
N ALA A 338 -19.75 9.01 19.56
CA ALA A 338 -18.90 8.08 20.32
C ALA A 338 -17.62 7.72 19.56
N PHE A 339 -17.69 7.53 18.24
CA PHE A 339 -16.50 7.21 17.45
C PHE A 339 -15.44 8.33 17.51
N SER A 340 -15.88 9.59 17.42
CA SER A 340 -14.98 10.75 17.47
C SER A 340 -14.34 10.96 18.85
N LYS A 341 -14.85 10.26 19.87
CA LYS A 341 -14.41 10.29 21.26
C LYS A 341 -13.67 9.02 21.70
N LEU A 342 -13.38 8.10 20.77
CA LEU A 342 -12.61 6.90 21.08
C LEU A 342 -11.25 7.30 21.69
N SER A 343 -10.96 6.70 22.84
CA SER A 343 -9.78 6.98 23.65
C SER A 343 -8.97 5.70 23.89
N PRO A 344 -7.71 5.84 24.36
CA PRO A 344 -6.91 4.72 24.81
C PRO A 344 -7.60 3.87 25.88
N GLY A 345 -7.44 2.55 25.80
CA GLY A 345 -7.91 1.63 26.85
C GLY A 345 -7.04 1.67 28.11
N THR A 346 -7.46 0.99 29.16
CA THR A 346 -6.62 0.70 30.34
C THR A 346 -5.47 -0.27 29.97
N GLU A 347 -4.39 -0.33 30.74
CA GLU A 347 -3.24 -1.22 30.45
C GLU A 347 -3.64 -2.70 30.29
N GLU A 348 -4.62 -3.16 31.08
CA GLU A 348 -5.15 -4.53 31.00
C GLU A 348 -5.92 -4.77 29.69
N GLU A 349 -6.81 -3.84 29.31
CA GLU A 349 -7.55 -3.89 28.05
C GLU A 349 -6.61 -3.84 26.84
N GLN A 350 -5.60 -2.96 26.88
CA GLN A 350 -4.63 -2.82 25.82
C GLN A 350 -3.92 -4.15 25.53
N ARG A 351 -3.41 -4.82 26.58
CA ARG A 351 -2.73 -6.12 26.43
C ARG A 351 -3.65 -7.16 25.79
N LYS A 352 -4.87 -7.30 26.32
CA LYS A 352 -5.85 -8.27 25.84
C LYS A 352 -6.22 -8.04 24.37
N ILE A 353 -6.41 -6.79 23.96
CA ILE A 353 -6.85 -6.44 22.60
C ILE A 353 -5.69 -6.51 21.60
N ILE A 354 -4.46 -6.21 22.02
CA ILE A 354 -3.26 -6.45 21.22
C ILE A 354 -3.11 -7.95 20.93
N GLU A 355 -3.30 -8.81 21.94
CA GLU A 355 -3.28 -10.27 21.79
C GLU A 355 -4.39 -10.79 20.86
N GLN A 356 -5.54 -10.11 20.81
CA GLN A 356 -6.62 -10.38 19.85
C GLN A 356 -6.31 -9.92 18.41
N GLY A 357 -5.13 -9.33 18.16
CA GLY A 357 -4.67 -8.99 16.82
C GLY A 357 -5.21 -7.66 16.29
N PHE A 358 -5.56 -6.70 17.15
CA PHE A 358 -6.07 -5.39 16.74
C PHE A 358 -5.19 -4.69 15.69
N MET A 359 -3.86 -4.74 15.83
CA MET A 359 -2.94 -4.19 14.84
C MET A 359 -3.07 -4.87 13.47
N SER A 360 -3.28 -6.19 13.45
CA SER A 360 -3.50 -6.94 12.21
C SER A 360 -4.84 -6.58 11.55
N ILE A 361 -5.88 -6.34 12.35
CA ILE A 361 -7.19 -5.88 11.87
C ILE A 361 -7.05 -4.50 11.22
N VAL A 362 -6.50 -3.53 11.94
CA VAL A 362 -6.34 -2.15 11.43
C VAL A 362 -5.44 -2.11 10.21
N GLY A 363 -4.34 -2.87 10.19
CA GLY A 363 -3.46 -3.00 9.02
C GLY A 363 -4.18 -3.58 7.80
N SER A 364 -5.06 -4.57 8.00
CA SER A 364 -5.84 -5.16 6.91
C SER A 364 -6.85 -4.16 6.32
N ILE A 365 -7.52 -3.40 7.18
CA ILE A 365 -8.46 -2.34 6.80
C ILE A 365 -7.73 -1.22 6.06
N LEU A 366 -6.53 -0.85 6.54
CA LEU A 366 -5.69 0.19 5.94
C LEU A 366 -5.35 -0.09 4.49
N TYR A 367 -5.06 -1.34 4.16
CA TYR A 367 -4.81 -1.72 2.78
C TYR A 367 -6.03 -1.49 1.88
N ALA A 368 -7.21 -1.94 2.30
CA ALA A 368 -8.45 -1.70 1.54
C ALA A 368 -8.73 -0.19 1.38
N SER A 369 -8.56 0.56 2.48
CA SER A 369 -8.73 2.01 2.55
C SER A 369 -7.81 2.76 1.59
N ALA A 370 -6.56 2.34 1.47
CA ALA A 370 -5.55 3.03 0.67
C ALA A 370 -5.60 2.66 -0.82
N MET A 371 -6.14 1.48 -1.16
CA MET A 371 -6.15 0.98 -2.54
C MET A 371 -7.46 1.29 -3.27
N THR A 372 -8.64 0.94 -2.73
CA THR A 372 -9.92 1.10 -3.45
C THR A 372 -11.08 1.66 -2.62
N ARG A 373 -10.92 1.85 -1.31
CA ARG A 373 -12.02 2.24 -0.38
C ARG A 373 -11.75 3.57 0.34
N PRO A 374 -11.74 4.72 -0.37
CA PRO A 374 -11.57 6.04 0.25
C PRO A 374 -12.62 6.32 1.35
N ASP A 375 -13.80 5.74 1.23
CA ASP A 375 -14.92 5.95 2.14
C ASP A 375 -14.70 5.47 3.58
N ILE A 376 -13.68 4.62 3.82
CA ILE A 376 -13.30 4.20 5.18
C ILE A 376 -12.05 4.90 5.70
N SER A 377 -11.46 5.84 4.95
CA SER A 377 -10.15 6.40 5.29
C SER A 377 -10.14 7.20 6.59
N PHE A 378 -11.18 7.99 6.89
CA PHE A 378 -11.30 8.65 8.20
C PHE A 378 -11.29 7.63 9.34
N HIS A 379 -12.17 6.64 9.27
CA HIS A 379 -12.36 5.63 10.30
C HIS A 379 -11.06 4.86 10.56
N THR A 380 -10.41 4.43 9.49
CA THR A 380 -9.12 3.74 9.53
C THR A 380 -8.03 4.62 10.16
N ALA A 381 -7.91 5.88 9.71
CA ALA A 381 -6.90 6.80 10.20
C ALA A 381 -7.11 7.16 11.67
N PHE A 382 -8.35 7.18 12.14
CA PHE A 382 -8.67 7.39 13.54
C PHE A 382 -8.24 6.19 14.39
N LEU A 383 -8.61 4.97 14.00
CA LEU A 383 -8.22 3.74 14.70
C LEU A 383 -6.72 3.48 14.67
N ALA A 384 -6.02 3.89 13.62
CA ALA A 384 -4.56 3.78 13.52
C ALA A 384 -3.84 4.50 14.67
N LYS A 385 -4.42 5.58 15.23
CA LYS A 385 -3.86 6.29 16.39
C LYS A 385 -3.89 5.47 17.67
N LEU A 386 -4.76 4.47 17.75
CA LEU A 386 -4.97 3.62 18.91
C LEU A 386 -4.27 2.25 18.76
N MET A 387 -3.45 2.04 17.72
CA MET A 387 -2.81 0.73 17.45
C MET A 387 -1.93 0.23 18.60
N THR A 388 -1.28 1.13 19.33
CA THR A 388 -0.42 0.80 20.48
C THR A 388 -1.14 0.89 21.82
N SER A 389 -2.37 1.41 21.84
CA SER A 389 -3.15 1.60 23.07
C SER A 389 -4.65 1.37 22.82
N PRO A 390 -5.05 0.21 22.27
CA PRO A 390 -6.43 -0.01 21.87
C PRO A 390 -7.38 -0.13 23.08
N SER A 391 -8.62 0.30 22.89
CA SER A 391 -9.74 0.11 23.83
C SER A 391 -10.77 -0.87 23.27
N PRO A 392 -11.63 -1.49 24.10
CA PRO A 392 -12.66 -2.41 23.61
C PRO A 392 -13.57 -1.76 22.55
N ALA A 393 -13.93 -0.48 22.77
CA ALA A 393 -14.71 0.30 21.81
C ALA A 393 -13.97 0.51 20.47
N ALA A 394 -12.65 0.64 20.49
CA ALA A 394 -11.85 0.74 19.27
C ALA A 394 -11.85 -0.58 18.48
N LEU A 395 -11.76 -1.72 19.18
CA LEU A 395 -11.87 -3.05 18.56
C LEU A 395 -13.26 -3.24 17.93
N ASP A 396 -14.33 -2.94 18.68
CA ASP A 396 -15.70 -3.03 18.16
C ASP A 396 -15.91 -2.16 16.91
N ALA A 397 -15.36 -0.95 16.92
CA ALA A 397 -15.39 -0.07 15.76
C ALA A 397 -14.61 -0.64 14.56
N ALA A 398 -13.45 -1.26 14.78
CA ALA A 398 -12.67 -1.93 13.73
C ALA A 398 -13.45 -3.10 13.10
N LEU A 399 -14.12 -3.90 13.93
CA LEU A 399 -15.00 -4.98 13.48
C LEU A 399 -16.24 -4.44 12.73
N GLY A 400 -16.78 -3.30 13.15
CA GLY A 400 -17.85 -2.58 12.45
C GLY A 400 -17.45 -2.19 11.01
N ILE A 401 -16.22 -1.72 10.82
CA ILE A 401 -15.68 -1.42 9.49
C ILE A 401 -15.59 -2.70 8.64
N ILE A 402 -15.10 -3.82 9.18
CA ILE A 402 -15.05 -5.10 8.47
C ILE A 402 -16.45 -5.56 8.05
N SER A 403 -17.45 -5.45 8.94
CA SER A 403 -18.85 -5.74 8.65
C SER A 403 -19.40 -4.89 7.49
N TYR A 404 -19.14 -3.58 7.53
CA TYR A 404 -19.49 -2.67 6.45
C TYR A 404 -18.82 -3.02 5.11
N LEU A 405 -17.52 -3.30 5.14
CA LEU A 405 -16.75 -3.70 3.96
C LEU A 405 -17.31 -4.98 3.36
N LYS A 406 -17.62 -6.01 4.16
CA LYS A 406 -18.21 -7.27 3.69
C LYS A 406 -19.53 -7.06 2.97
N ARG A 407 -20.39 -6.18 3.50
CA ARG A 407 -21.67 -5.84 2.86
C ARG A 407 -21.47 -5.13 1.53
N THR A 408 -20.48 -4.26 1.48
CA THR A 408 -20.16 -3.38 0.34
C THR A 408 -18.98 -3.89 -0.48
N ARG A 409 -18.63 -5.18 -0.38
CA ARG A 409 -17.39 -5.73 -0.95
C ARG A 409 -17.25 -5.59 -2.47
N LYS A 410 -18.40 -5.52 -3.16
CA LYS A 410 -18.49 -5.31 -4.61
C LYS A 410 -18.39 -3.83 -5.03
N LEU A 411 -18.36 -2.89 -4.08
CA LEU A 411 -18.10 -1.50 -4.40
C LEU A 411 -16.63 -1.36 -4.79
N GLY A 412 -16.40 -0.65 -5.89
CA GLY A 412 -15.09 -0.38 -6.44
C GLY A 412 -15.02 1.03 -6.99
N ILE A 413 -13.81 1.50 -7.20
CA ILE A 413 -13.55 2.80 -7.80
C ILE A 413 -13.52 2.66 -9.31
N THR A 414 -14.31 3.46 -10.02
CA THR A 414 -14.47 3.40 -11.47
C THR A 414 -13.91 4.64 -12.14
N TYR A 415 -12.89 4.44 -12.97
CA TYR A 415 -12.34 5.48 -13.81
C TYR A 415 -12.99 5.44 -15.20
N GLY A 416 -13.19 6.60 -15.79
CA GLY A 416 -13.76 6.79 -17.12
C GLY A 416 -13.19 8.03 -17.82
N PRO A 417 -13.85 8.51 -18.89
CA PRO A 417 -13.31 9.53 -19.80
C PRO A 417 -13.35 10.98 -19.26
N VAL A 418 -13.60 11.18 -17.95
CA VAL A 418 -13.72 12.54 -17.37
C VAL A 418 -12.33 13.10 -17.08
N GLU A 419 -11.78 13.87 -18.02
CA GLU A 419 -10.43 14.42 -17.94
C GLU A 419 -10.33 15.75 -17.17
N LYS A 420 -11.00 15.87 -16.02
CA LYS A 420 -10.93 17.05 -15.15
C LYS A 420 -10.29 16.70 -13.82
N LEU A 421 -9.18 17.38 -13.49
CA LEU A 421 -8.52 17.24 -12.18
C LEU A 421 -9.20 18.17 -11.17
N CYS A 422 -9.91 17.58 -10.22
CA CYS A 422 -10.57 18.29 -9.12
C CYS A 422 -9.86 17.98 -7.80
N LEU A 423 -9.72 18.99 -6.93
CA LEU A 423 -9.20 18.83 -5.58
C LEU A 423 -10.30 19.27 -4.60
N TYR A 424 -10.67 18.39 -3.69
CA TYR A 424 -11.59 18.69 -2.59
C TYR A 424 -10.82 18.66 -1.29
N THR A 425 -11.01 19.65 -0.41
CA THR A 425 -10.32 19.75 0.88
C THR A 425 -11.28 20.16 1.97
N ASP A 426 -11.13 19.56 3.14
CA ASP A 426 -11.92 19.88 4.34
C ASP A 426 -11.05 19.68 5.59
N SER A 427 -11.27 20.51 6.61
CA SER A 427 -10.66 20.35 7.92
C SER A 427 -11.74 20.24 9.00
N SER A 428 -11.58 19.28 9.92
CA SER A 428 -12.44 19.29 11.11
C SER A 428 -12.15 20.53 11.95
N TRP A 429 -13.10 21.00 12.75
CA TRP A 429 -12.86 22.00 13.79
C TRP A 429 -13.57 21.60 15.06
N GLY A 430 -12.89 21.55 16.21
CA GLY A 430 -13.53 21.12 17.46
C GLY A 430 -12.58 21.01 18.64
N ASN A 431 -13.05 21.51 19.79
CA ASN A 431 -12.26 21.84 20.98
C ASN A 431 -11.67 20.64 21.76
N GLU A 432 -12.13 19.41 21.50
CA GLU A 432 -11.71 18.21 22.26
C GLU A 432 -10.35 17.66 21.78
N ASN A 433 -10.04 17.78 20.48
CA ASN A 433 -8.78 17.35 19.91
C ASN A 433 -8.00 18.57 19.41
N PRO A 434 -6.85 18.93 20.04
CA PRO A 434 -6.11 20.13 19.66
C PRO A 434 -5.55 20.04 18.23
N ARG A 435 -5.46 18.84 17.66
CA ARG A 435 -4.99 18.59 16.30
C ARG A 435 -6.14 18.13 15.42
N PRO A 436 -6.68 19.01 14.55
CA PRO A 436 -7.78 18.65 13.68
C PRO A 436 -7.45 17.53 12.69
N MET A 437 -8.48 16.89 12.18
CA MET A 437 -8.41 15.99 11.03
C MET A 437 -8.39 16.80 9.74
N ALA A 438 -7.45 16.45 8.86
CA ALA A 438 -7.28 16.96 7.52
C ALA A 438 -7.79 15.91 6.52
N GLY A 439 -8.70 16.33 5.66
CA GLY A 439 -9.28 15.54 4.58
C GLY A 439 -8.99 16.16 3.23
N TYR A 440 -8.55 15.36 2.26
CA TYR A 440 -8.53 15.79 0.86
C TYR A 440 -8.69 14.63 -0.11
N ALA A 441 -9.18 14.93 -1.31
CA ALA A 441 -9.18 14.02 -2.45
C ALA A 441 -8.90 14.76 -3.76
N SER A 442 -7.93 14.23 -4.51
CA SER A 442 -7.63 14.58 -5.89
C SER A 442 -8.36 13.61 -6.82
N CYS A 443 -9.36 14.08 -7.56
CA CYS A 443 -10.19 13.27 -8.46
C CYS A 443 -9.83 13.52 -9.93
N TYR A 444 -9.74 12.45 -10.71
CA TYR A 444 -9.52 12.46 -12.16
C TYR A 444 -10.11 11.17 -12.77
N GLY A 445 -10.58 11.22 -14.02
CA GLY A 445 -11.32 10.11 -14.61
C GLY A 445 -12.68 9.86 -13.94
N GLY A 446 -13.25 10.87 -13.27
CA GLY A 446 -14.57 10.79 -12.64
C GLY A 446 -14.58 10.22 -11.22
N ALA A 447 -13.43 9.80 -10.69
CA ALA A 447 -13.32 9.23 -9.35
C ALA A 447 -12.05 9.72 -8.61
N ALA A 448 -11.93 9.38 -7.32
CA ALA A 448 -10.76 9.72 -6.51
C ALA A 448 -9.50 8.99 -6.98
N LEU A 449 -8.45 9.72 -7.33
CA LEU A 449 -7.17 9.13 -7.74
C LEU A 449 -6.18 9.10 -6.57
N SER A 450 -6.14 10.17 -5.77
CA SER A 450 -5.39 10.25 -4.51
C SER A 450 -6.27 10.86 -3.42
N TRP A 451 -6.08 10.45 -2.18
CA TRP A 451 -6.83 10.96 -1.02
C TRP A 451 -6.04 10.76 0.27
N ALA A 452 -6.44 11.48 1.32
CA ALA A 452 -5.99 11.18 2.66
C ALA A 452 -6.98 11.66 3.73
N ALA A 453 -6.97 10.93 4.84
CA ALA A 453 -7.48 11.35 6.13
C ALA A 453 -6.35 11.27 7.16
N LYS A 454 -5.99 12.37 7.82
CA LYS A 454 -4.91 12.38 8.82
C LYS A 454 -5.04 13.53 9.79
N SER A 455 -4.50 13.41 10.99
CA SER A 455 -4.39 14.57 11.88
C SER A 455 -3.37 15.57 11.35
N LEU A 456 -3.70 16.86 11.46
CA LEU A 456 -2.74 17.93 11.30
C LEU A 456 -1.63 17.80 12.36
N LYS A 457 -0.41 18.15 11.97
CA LYS A 457 0.74 18.16 12.89
C LYS A 457 0.77 19.41 13.79
N ILE A 458 -0.07 20.40 13.48
CA ILE A 458 -0.16 21.69 14.15
C ILE A 458 -1.50 21.83 14.88
N VAL A 459 -1.53 22.76 15.84
CA VAL A 459 -2.74 23.21 16.53
C VAL A 459 -3.11 24.58 15.92
N PRO A 460 -4.05 24.63 14.95
CA PRO A 460 -4.45 25.88 14.32
C PRO A 460 -5.20 26.77 15.31
N LEU A 461 -5.01 28.08 15.21
CA LEU A 461 -5.63 29.10 16.06
C LEU A 461 -6.99 29.57 15.53
N SER A 462 -7.35 29.19 14.30
CA SER A 462 -8.65 29.49 13.69
C SER A 462 -9.05 28.43 12.67
N SER A 463 -10.34 28.33 12.35
CA SER A 463 -10.83 27.46 11.28
C SER A 463 -10.21 27.80 9.93
N ALA A 464 -10.06 29.10 9.61
CA ALA A 464 -9.41 29.54 8.38
C ALA A 464 -7.93 29.10 8.27
N GLU A 465 -7.21 29.04 9.40
CA GLU A 465 -5.84 28.50 9.44
C GLU A 465 -5.81 26.99 9.22
N ALA A 466 -6.72 26.24 9.86
CA ALA A 466 -6.86 24.80 9.64
C ALA A 466 -7.15 24.48 8.18
N GLU A 467 -8.15 25.16 7.59
CA GLU A 467 -8.54 25.03 6.18
C GLU A 467 -7.39 25.38 5.23
N SER A 468 -6.67 26.48 5.50
CA SER A 468 -5.50 26.86 4.68
C SER A 468 -4.38 25.82 4.76
N ALA A 469 -4.16 25.20 5.93
CA ALA A 469 -3.19 24.15 6.11
C ALA A 469 -3.57 22.89 5.31
N VAL A 470 -4.83 22.45 5.40
CA VAL A 470 -5.33 21.31 4.63
C VAL A 470 -5.30 21.59 3.14
N PHE A 471 -5.70 22.79 2.72
CA PHE A 471 -5.64 23.18 1.31
C PHE A 471 -4.22 23.13 0.76
N SER A 472 -3.23 23.58 1.54
CA SER A 472 -1.81 23.43 1.18
C SER A 472 -1.37 21.96 1.06
N LEU A 473 -1.84 21.09 1.95
CA LEU A 473 -1.57 19.65 1.86
C LEU A 473 -2.21 19.03 0.61
N GLY A 474 -3.47 19.33 0.34
CA GLY A 474 -4.19 18.88 -0.85
C GLY A 474 -3.52 19.37 -2.13
N CYS A 475 -3.06 20.61 -2.18
CA CYS A 475 -2.33 21.14 -3.33
C CYS A 475 -1.01 20.41 -3.61
N LYS A 476 -0.27 19.98 -2.57
CA LYS A 476 0.96 19.20 -2.76
C LYS A 476 0.67 17.83 -3.38
N ASP A 477 -0.37 17.16 -2.90
CA ASP A 477 -0.83 15.88 -3.46
C ASP A 477 -1.34 16.04 -4.90
N ALA A 478 -2.21 17.04 -5.15
CA ALA A 478 -2.73 17.32 -6.49
C ALA A 478 -1.63 17.71 -7.49
N MET A 479 -0.56 18.39 -7.03
CA MET A 479 0.60 18.68 -7.87
C MET A 479 1.37 17.42 -8.28
N PHE A 480 1.56 16.47 -7.35
CA PHE A 480 2.13 15.16 -7.69
C PHE A 480 1.26 14.42 -8.72
N VAL A 481 -0.06 14.38 -8.51
CA VAL A 481 -1.01 13.78 -9.45
C VAL A 481 -0.94 14.46 -10.82
N LYS A 482 -0.96 15.80 -10.86
CA LYS A 482 -0.84 16.59 -12.10
C LYS A 482 0.45 16.26 -12.86
N GLN A 483 1.59 16.18 -12.17
CA GLN A 483 2.89 15.85 -12.78
C GLN A 483 2.92 14.42 -13.30
N LEU A 484 2.41 13.46 -12.53
CA LEU A 484 2.35 12.07 -12.97
C LEU A 484 1.45 11.90 -14.21
N LEU A 485 0.25 12.50 -14.20
CA LEU A 485 -0.64 12.49 -15.37
C LEU A 485 0.02 13.17 -16.58
N ALA A 486 0.79 14.24 -16.36
CA ALA A 486 1.52 14.94 -17.39
C ALA A 486 2.58 14.05 -18.07
N GLU A 487 3.28 13.23 -17.29
CA GLU A 487 4.30 12.30 -17.78
C GLU A 487 3.68 11.06 -18.43
N LEU A 488 2.56 10.56 -17.90
CA LEU A 488 1.84 9.40 -18.46
C LEU A 488 1.09 9.73 -19.75
N ARG A 489 0.62 10.97 -19.93
CA ARG A 489 -0.19 11.40 -21.07
C ARG A 489 0.30 12.73 -21.66
N PRO A 490 1.54 12.80 -22.19
CA PRO A 490 2.17 14.05 -22.64
C PRO A 490 1.35 14.80 -23.70
N LYS A 491 0.60 14.09 -24.55
CA LYS A 491 -0.26 14.70 -25.58
C LYS A 491 -1.51 15.40 -25.01
N ALA A 492 -1.99 14.99 -23.83
CA ALA A 492 -3.14 15.60 -23.14
C ALA A 492 -2.73 16.69 -22.12
N THR A 493 -1.43 16.88 -21.92
CA THR A 493 -0.82 17.55 -20.75
C THR A 493 -0.85 19.07 -20.71
N PRO A 494 -0.78 19.84 -21.83
CA PRO A 494 -0.62 21.30 -21.73
C PRO A 494 -1.75 22.05 -21.00
N GLN A 495 -2.83 21.39 -20.59
CA GLN A 495 -4.06 22.04 -20.10
C GLN A 495 -4.61 21.56 -18.75
N ILE A 496 -3.96 20.65 -18.01
CA ILE A 496 -4.54 20.15 -16.74
C ILE A 496 -4.45 21.22 -15.65
N ILE A 497 -5.51 21.99 -15.43
CA ILE A 497 -5.64 22.92 -14.30
C ILE A 497 -6.23 22.15 -13.10
N ILE A 498 -5.69 22.36 -11.90
CA ILE A 498 -6.25 21.79 -10.67
C ILE A 498 -7.46 22.64 -10.27
N ASN A 499 -8.66 22.07 -10.30
CA ASN A 499 -9.88 22.75 -9.89
C ASN A 499 -10.15 22.46 -8.41
N ALA A 500 -9.69 23.35 -7.53
CA ALA A 500 -9.86 23.19 -6.10
C ALA A 500 -11.19 23.74 -5.58
N PHE A 501 -11.78 22.99 -4.65
CA PHE A 501 -13.02 23.29 -3.96
C PHE A 501 -12.77 23.31 -2.45
N ILE A 502 -13.17 24.40 -1.80
CA ILE A 502 -13.05 24.65 -0.35
C ILE A 502 -14.40 25.19 0.12
N ASP A 503 -14.85 24.84 1.32
CA ASP A 503 -16.12 25.33 1.88
C ASP A 503 -15.98 26.59 2.75
N ASN A 504 -14.73 26.95 3.10
CA ASN A 504 -14.42 28.14 3.88
C ASN A 504 -14.06 29.35 3.00
N THR A 505 -14.98 30.33 2.93
CA THR A 505 -14.78 31.57 2.16
C THR A 505 -13.59 32.41 2.64
N ALA A 506 -13.32 32.46 3.95
CA ALA A 506 -12.18 33.20 4.49
C ALA A 506 -10.84 32.60 4.02
N ALA A 507 -10.72 31.27 3.94
CA ALA A 507 -9.56 30.61 3.37
C ALA A 507 -9.41 30.94 1.87
N ILE A 508 -10.50 30.96 1.12
CA ILE A 508 -10.49 31.37 -0.31
C ILE A 508 -10.02 32.82 -0.47
N ASP A 509 -10.53 33.73 0.33
CA ASP A 509 -10.16 35.14 0.29
C ASP A 509 -8.69 35.34 0.67
N ILE A 510 -8.17 34.57 1.63
CA ILE A 510 -6.74 34.56 1.95
C ILE A 510 -5.93 34.16 0.71
N VAL A 511 -6.33 33.14 -0.05
CA VAL A 511 -5.60 32.72 -1.26
C VAL A 511 -5.72 33.74 -2.40
N LYS A 512 -6.87 34.40 -2.57
CA LYS A 512 -7.10 35.36 -3.66
C LYS A 512 -6.57 36.77 -3.38
N SER A 513 -6.41 37.14 -2.11
CA SER A 513 -5.97 38.49 -1.71
C SER A 513 -4.47 38.73 -1.93
N HIS A 514 -4.14 39.94 -2.37
CA HIS A 514 -2.75 40.41 -2.56
C HIS A 514 -2.10 40.94 -1.26
N GLY A 515 -2.85 41.02 -0.16
CA GLY A 515 -2.39 41.59 1.10
C GLY A 515 -1.96 40.53 2.12
N ALA A 516 -0.85 40.76 2.80
CA ALA A 516 -0.51 40.09 4.05
C ALA A 516 -1.16 40.87 5.21
N SER A 517 -2.16 40.29 5.88
CA SER A 517 -2.64 40.84 7.14
C SER A 517 -1.77 40.33 8.29
N GLY A 518 -1.55 41.14 9.34
CA GLY A 518 -0.82 40.72 10.53
C GLY A 518 -1.35 39.43 11.19
N ARG A 519 -2.61 39.04 10.88
CA ARG A 519 -3.29 37.83 11.35
C ARG A 519 -2.85 36.53 10.66
N THR A 520 -2.05 36.59 9.59
CA THR A 520 -1.63 35.41 8.80
C THR A 520 -0.14 35.04 8.95
N LYS A 521 0.63 35.81 9.73
CA LYS A 521 2.09 35.66 9.86
C LYS A 521 2.54 34.30 10.39
N HIS A 522 1.73 33.63 11.21
CA HIS A 522 2.10 32.37 11.87
C HIS A 522 2.03 31.13 10.95
N PHE A 523 1.43 31.25 9.75
CA PHE A 523 1.28 30.15 8.79
C PHE A 523 1.53 30.57 7.33
N GLU A 524 2.33 31.63 7.16
CA GLU A 524 2.59 32.32 5.89
C GLU A 524 3.08 31.37 4.79
N ARG A 525 3.94 30.38 5.10
CA ARG A 525 4.48 29.47 4.08
C ARG A 525 3.41 28.65 3.35
N TRP A 526 2.35 28.21 4.05
CA TRP A 526 1.27 27.46 3.41
C TRP A 526 0.47 28.33 2.46
N ILE A 527 0.12 29.52 2.93
CA ILE A 527 -0.60 30.52 2.14
C ILE A 527 0.23 30.94 0.93
N THR A 528 1.51 31.27 1.12
CA THR A 528 2.41 31.68 0.04
C THR A 528 2.54 30.59 -1.02
N TYR A 529 2.65 29.32 -0.62
CA TYR A 529 2.66 28.20 -1.56
C TYR A 529 1.38 28.12 -2.41
N VAL A 530 0.20 28.14 -1.78
CA VAL A 530 -1.06 28.02 -2.53
C VAL A 530 -1.37 29.29 -3.35
N ARG A 531 -0.95 30.47 -2.88
CA ARG A 531 -1.01 31.73 -3.63
C ARG A 531 -0.15 31.69 -4.88
N ASP A 532 1.09 31.20 -4.80
CA ASP A 532 1.96 31.01 -5.97
C ASP A 532 1.28 30.14 -7.03
N LEU A 533 0.73 28.99 -6.62
CA LEU A 533 0.00 28.10 -7.52
C LEU A 533 -1.22 28.77 -8.15
N TYR A 534 -1.96 29.56 -7.38
CA TYR A 534 -3.11 30.31 -7.87
C TYR A 534 -2.71 31.41 -8.87
N GLN A 535 -1.70 32.22 -8.54
CA GLN A 535 -1.21 33.31 -9.39
C GLN A 535 -0.62 32.79 -10.71
N ARG A 536 0.07 31.65 -10.67
CA ARG A 536 0.58 30.96 -11.87
C ARG A 536 -0.50 30.23 -12.67
N LYS A 537 -1.77 30.31 -12.24
CA LYS A 537 -2.93 29.64 -12.86
C LYS A 537 -2.78 28.12 -12.93
N ILE A 538 -2.01 27.54 -12.01
CA ILE A 538 -1.85 26.09 -11.87
C ILE A 538 -3.06 25.50 -11.13
N VAL A 539 -3.56 26.24 -10.13
CA VAL A 539 -4.74 25.91 -9.32
C VAL A 539 -5.79 27.01 -9.47
N THR A 540 -7.05 26.64 -9.69
CA THR A 540 -8.20 27.53 -9.52
C THR A 540 -8.91 27.17 -8.22
N VAL A 541 -9.48 28.18 -7.53
CA VAL A 541 -10.13 27.97 -6.23
C VAL A 541 -11.55 28.50 -6.26
N SER A 542 -12.50 27.60 -5.98
CA SER A 542 -13.94 27.87 -5.95
C SER A 542 -14.56 27.44 -4.62
N HIS A 543 -15.61 28.13 -4.19
CA HIS A 543 -16.38 27.72 -3.03
C HIS A 543 -17.29 26.54 -3.40
N LEU A 544 -17.35 25.53 -2.53
CA LEU A 544 -18.32 24.44 -2.60
C LEU A 544 -19.00 24.34 -1.24
N LYS A 545 -20.33 24.22 -1.22
CA LYS A 545 -21.06 24.14 0.05
C LYS A 545 -20.67 22.89 0.83
N THR A 546 -20.66 22.96 2.16
CA THR A 546 -20.28 21.84 3.04
C THR A 546 -21.14 20.58 2.78
N ASP A 547 -22.43 20.72 2.48
CA ASP A 547 -23.32 19.58 2.14
C ASP A 547 -23.02 18.94 0.76
N GLU A 548 -22.13 19.55 -0.01
CA GLU A 548 -21.62 19.07 -1.28
C GLU A 548 -20.11 18.72 -1.23
N MET A 549 -19.45 18.88 -0.09
CA MET A 549 -18.01 18.67 0.07
C MET A 549 -17.65 17.20 0.29
N PRO A 550 -17.17 16.45 -0.72
CA PRO A 550 -16.83 15.03 -0.54
C PRO A 550 -15.65 14.81 0.39
N ALA A 551 -14.86 15.85 0.70
CA ALA A 551 -13.74 15.76 1.63
C ALA A 551 -14.19 15.60 3.10
N ASP A 552 -15.43 15.92 3.44
CA ASP A 552 -16.01 15.73 4.78
C ASP A 552 -15.94 14.27 5.25
N ILE A 553 -16.01 13.31 4.32
CA ILE A 553 -15.91 11.87 4.63
C ILE A 553 -14.55 11.50 5.24
N PHE A 554 -13.54 12.36 5.10
CA PHE A 554 -12.18 12.18 5.59
C PHE A 554 -11.93 12.87 6.94
N THR A 555 -12.85 13.69 7.44
CA THR A 555 -12.64 14.51 8.65
C THR A 555 -13.54 14.13 9.81
N LYS A 556 -14.71 13.52 9.54
CA LYS A 556 -15.69 13.15 10.56
C LYS A 556 -16.55 11.94 10.14
N PRO A 557 -17.17 11.25 11.10
CA PRO A 557 -18.29 10.34 10.81
C PRO A 557 -19.45 11.10 10.16
N LEU A 558 -20.14 10.49 9.20
CA LEU A 558 -21.24 11.12 8.48
C LEU A 558 -22.51 10.27 8.57
N PRO A 559 -23.71 10.89 8.64
CA PRO A 559 -24.97 10.18 8.49
C PRO A 559 -25.08 9.46 7.16
N TYR A 560 -25.86 8.38 7.11
CA TYR A 560 -25.93 7.46 5.96
C TYR A 560 -26.15 8.14 4.60
N LEU A 561 -27.06 9.12 4.52
CA LEU A 561 -27.38 9.80 3.25
C LEU A 561 -26.18 10.59 2.73
N THR A 562 -25.57 11.41 3.59
CA THR A 562 -24.39 12.22 3.26
C THR A 562 -23.18 11.35 2.95
N PHE A 563 -22.94 10.33 3.78
CA PHE A 563 -21.88 9.34 3.56
C PHE A 563 -22.02 8.66 2.20
N THR A 564 -23.23 8.21 1.86
CA THR A 564 -23.50 7.53 0.59
C THR A 564 -23.32 8.46 -0.61
N LYS A 565 -23.74 9.72 -0.50
CA LYS A 565 -23.53 10.75 -1.54
C LYS A 565 -22.04 10.93 -1.84
N PHE A 566 -21.23 11.21 -0.82
CA PHE A 566 -19.80 11.46 -1.01
C PHE A 566 -19.03 10.21 -1.43
N ARG A 567 -19.39 9.03 -0.90
CA ARG A 567 -18.85 7.75 -1.38
C ARG A 567 -19.09 7.57 -2.88
N LYS A 568 -20.31 7.81 -3.39
CA LYS A 568 -20.60 7.67 -4.83
C LYS A 568 -19.74 8.61 -5.67
N MET A 569 -19.62 9.88 -5.26
CA MET A 569 -18.76 10.86 -5.93
C MET A 569 -17.29 10.41 -5.98
N LEU A 570 -16.76 9.89 -4.88
CA LEU A 570 -15.37 9.45 -4.80
C LEU A 570 -15.11 8.14 -5.55
N LEU A 571 -16.12 7.27 -5.68
CA LEU A 571 -16.02 6.00 -6.41
C LEU A 571 -16.34 6.11 -7.91
N GLY A 572 -16.81 7.27 -8.39
CA GLY A 572 -17.19 7.46 -9.80
C GLY A 572 -18.44 6.68 -10.20
N MET A 573 -19.45 6.66 -9.33
CA MET A 573 -20.70 5.90 -9.48
C MET A 573 -21.93 6.74 -9.83
#